data_AF-K2R852-F1
#
_entry.id   AF-K2R852-F1
#
_cell.length_a   1.000
_cell.length_b   1.000
_cell.length_c   1.000
_cell.angle_alpha   90.00
_cell.angle_beta   90.00
_cell.angle_gamma   90.00
#
_symmetry.space_group_name_H-M   'P 1'
#
loop_
_entity.id
_entity.type
_entity.pdbx_description
1 polymer ?
#
loop_
_entity_poly.entity_id
_entity_poly.type
_entity_poly.pdbx_seq_one_letter_code
_entity_poly.pdbx_strand_id
1 'polypeptide(L)'
;MAPQRTSLKELFGTHTPNQYYSPNQRGILLSCKALGKKPTWFQKHLGVPESSVCSTAQLAPLRNEGRSQIRTGRPKCLSDTDKRHILRVVRANPKLTYKEVREVTGVTCHSRTISRLLDTYNIKK
;
A
#
# COMPACT_ATOMS: atom_id res chain seq x y z
N MET A 1 26.94 11.98 23.19
CA MET A 1 25.85 11.64 24.13
C MET A 1 25.10 10.45 23.56
N ALA A 2 24.70 9.49 24.40
CA ALA A 2 23.85 8.40 23.94
C ALA A 2 22.48 8.96 23.51
N PRO A 3 21.87 8.48 22.41
CA PRO A 3 20.55 8.94 22.00
C PRO A 3 19.54 8.69 23.13
N GLN A 4 18.81 9.73 23.53
CA GLN A 4 17.73 9.59 24.52
C GLN A 4 16.66 8.65 23.97
N ARG A 5 16.30 7.63 24.76
CA ARG A 5 15.23 6.70 24.42
C ARG A 5 13.89 7.43 24.50
N THR A 6 13.03 7.22 23.51
CA THR A 6 11.65 7.71 23.55
C THR A 6 10.90 7.02 24.69
N SER A 7 10.11 7.77 25.46
CA SER A 7 9.26 7.21 26.50
C SER A 7 8.19 6.29 25.90
N LEU A 8 7.73 5.32 26.70
CA LEU A 8 6.63 4.44 26.32
C LEU A 8 5.35 5.27 26.12
N LYS A 9 4.62 4.98 25.05
CA LYS A 9 3.32 5.60 24.74
C LYS A 9 2.19 4.69 25.19
N GLU A 10 1.05 5.30 25.52
CA GLU A 10 -0.19 4.57 25.80
C GLU A 10 -0.60 3.70 24.62
N LEU A 11 -1.13 2.51 24.91
CA LEU A 11 -1.56 1.55 23.89
C LEU A 11 -2.77 2.02 23.12
N PHE A 12 -3.68 2.76 23.75
CA PHE A 12 -4.79 3.47 23.10
C PHE A 12 -4.72 4.90 23.59
N GLY A 13 -4.48 5.84 22.68
CA GLY A 13 -4.35 7.27 22.97
C GLY A 13 -5.11 8.10 21.94
N THR A 14 -4.81 9.39 21.87
CA THR A 14 -5.41 10.30 20.89
C THR A 14 -5.14 9.81 19.46
N HIS A 15 -6.21 9.39 18.78
CA HIS A 15 -6.13 8.89 17.41
C HIS A 15 -6.20 10.06 16.43
N THR A 16 -5.21 10.21 15.57
CA THR A 16 -5.31 11.22 14.49
C THR A 16 -6.24 10.71 13.39
N PRO A 17 -6.91 11.62 12.65
CA PRO A 17 -7.69 11.23 11.47
C PRO A 17 -6.84 10.36 10.51
N ASN A 18 -7.45 9.32 9.93
CA ASN A 18 -6.82 8.35 9.02
C ASN A 18 -5.67 7.50 9.59
N GLN A 19 -5.36 7.59 10.88
CA GLN A 19 -4.39 6.70 11.49
C GLN A 19 -4.95 5.27 11.57
N TYR A 20 -4.12 4.28 11.25
CA TYR A 20 -4.49 2.88 11.38
C TYR A 20 -4.22 2.37 12.80
N TYR A 21 -5.09 1.50 13.30
CA TYR A 21 -4.79 0.73 14.50
C TYR A 21 -3.57 -0.18 14.29
N SER A 22 -2.75 -0.33 15.32
CA SER A 22 -1.65 -1.28 15.33
C SER A 22 -2.16 -2.72 15.40
N PRO A 23 -1.36 -3.72 15.00
CA PRO A 23 -1.72 -5.13 15.13
C PRO A 23 -2.12 -5.50 16.57
N ASN A 24 -1.38 -4.99 17.56
CA ASN A 24 -1.65 -5.24 18.97
C ASN A 24 -2.99 -4.65 19.41
N GLN A 25 -3.27 -3.40 19.03
CA GLN A 25 -4.56 -2.76 19.30
C GLN A 25 -5.71 -3.57 18.68
N ARG A 26 -5.56 -4.03 17.43
CA ARG A 26 -6.58 -4.88 16.78
C ARG A 26 -6.77 -6.21 17.50
N GLY A 27 -5.69 -6.85 17.95
CA GLY A 27 -5.77 -8.07 18.75
C GLY A 27 -6.60 -7.88 20.02
N ILE A 28 -6.39 -6.79 20.75
CA ILE A 28 -7.18 -6.43 21.93
C ILE A 28 -8.65 -6.21 21.55
N LEU A 29 -8.93 -5.45 20.48
CA LEU A 29 -10.31 -5.19 20.04
C LEU A 29 -11.05 -6.47 19.65
N LEU A 30 -10.41 -7.36 18.90
CA LEU A 30 -10.99 -8.65 18.49
C LEU A 30 -11.23 -9.56 19.69
N SER A 31 -10.29 -9.62 20.63
CA SER A 31 -10.43 -10.41 21.86
C SER A 31 -11.59 -9.90 22.72
N CYS A 32 -11.68 -8.60 22.95
CA CYS A 32 -12.79 -7.99 23.69
C CYS A 32 -14.14 -8.21 22.99
N LYS A 33 -14.17 -8.20 21.65
CA LYS A 33 -15.38 -8.50 20.89
C LYS A 33 -15.78 -9.97 21.01
N ALA A 34 -14.82 -10.89 20.96
CA ALA A 34 -15.06 -12.32 21.16
C ALA A 34 -15.59 -12.63 22.57
N LEU A 35 -15.17 -11.85 23.57
CA LEU A 35 -15.70 -11.88 24.94
C LEU A 35 -17.10 -11.24 25.10
N GLY A 36 -17.73 -10.78 24.02
CA GLY A 36 -19.09 -10.24 24.05
C GLY A 36 -19.21 -8.85 24.68
N LYS A 37 -18.15 -8.03 24.69
CA LYS A 37 -18.23 -6.66 25.21
C LYS A 37 -19.20 -5.83 24.35
N LYS A 38 -20.03 -5.02 25.02
CA LYS A 38 -21.00 -4.12 24.38
C LYS A 38 -20.28 -2.99 23.63
N PRO A 39 -20.85 -2.45 22.55
CA PRO A 39 -20.26 -1.34 21.79
C PRO A 39 -19.86 -0.11 22.64
N THR A 40 -20.72 0.27 23.59
CA THR A 40 -20.49 1.40 24.50
C THR A 40 -19.24 1.23 25.37
N TRP A 41 -18.85 -0.02 25.66
CA TRP A 41 -17.65 -0.33 26.42
C TRP A 41 -16.38 0.07 25.68
N PHE A 42 -16.33 -0.14 24.36
CA PHE A 42 -15.16 0.20 23.53
C PHE A 42 -14.92 1.71 23.48
N GLN A 43 -15.99 2.50 23.33
CA GLN A 43 -15.89 3.95 23.33
C GLN A 43 -15.44 4.47 24.70
N LYS A 44 -16.02 3.93 25.79
CA LYS A 44 -15.73 4.39 27.16
C LYS A 44 -14.31 4.05 27.62
N HIS A 45 -13.82 2.85 27.31
CA HIS A 45 -12.56 2.34 27.87
C HIS A 45 -11.38 2.43 26.90
N LEU A 46 -11.61 2.35 25.59
CA LEU A 46 -10.55 2.35 24.57
C LEU A 46 -10.61 3.57 23.66
N GLY A 47 -11.65 4.42 23.77
CA GLY A 47 -11.84 5.57 22.88
C GLY A 47 -12.11 5.19 21.42
N VAL A 48 -12.46 3.92 21.16
CA VAL A 48 -12.63 3.38 19.81
C VAL A 48 -14.12 3.36 19.45
N PRO A 49 -14.52 3.99 18.32
CA PRO A 49 -15.91 3.98 17.88
C PRO A 49 -16.33 2.58 17.42
N GLU A 50 -17.59 2.24 17.65
CA GLU A 50 -18.16 0.94 17.29
C GLU A 50 -17.95 0.59 15.81
N SER A 51 -18.09 1.57 14.90
CA SER A 51 -17.86 1.40 13.47
C SER A 51 -16.45 0.88 13.15
N SER A 52 -15.44 1.36 13.89
CA SER A 52 -14.06 0.88 13.79
C SER A 52 -13.90 -0.55 14.30
N VAL A 53 -14.58 -0.91 15.39
CA VAL A 53 -14.56 -2.28 15.93
C VAL A 53 -15.21 -3.27 14.95
N CYS A 54 -16.37 -2.90 14.39
CA CYS A 54 -17.10 -3.72 13.43
C CYS A 54 -16.32 -3.93 12.14
N SER A 55 -15.81 -2.85 11.52
CA SER A 55 -14.96 -2.95 10.32
C SER A 55 -13.67 -3.71 10.59
N THR A 56 -13.06 -3.56 11.77
CA THR A 56 -11.88 -4.33 12.17
C THR A 56 -12.17 -5.82 12.22
N ALA A 57 -13.30 -6.22 12.83
CA ALA A 57 -13.73 -7.61 12.91
C ALA A 57 -14.08 -8.21 11.55
N GLN A 58 -14.80 -7.48 10.70
CA GLN A 58 -15.16 -7.95 9.34
C GLN A 58 -13.92 -8.18 8.47
N LEU A 59 -12.92 -7.31 8.56
CA LEU A 59 -11.68 -7.39 7.78
C LEU A 59 -10.61 -8.29 8.43
N ALA A 60 -10.80 -8.75 9.67
CA ALA A 60 -9.86 -9.61 10.37
C ALA A 60 -9.44 -10.87 9.58
N PRO A 61 -10.36 -11.66 8.98
CA PRO A 61 -9.97 -12.85 8.23
C PRO A 61 -9.16 -12.53 6.96
N LEU A 62 -9.26 -11.32 6.42
CA LEU A 62 -8.53 -10.91 5.22
C LEU A 62 -7.11 -10.42 5.54
N ARG A 63 -6.80 -10.08 6.80
CA ARG A 63 -5.51 -9.47 7.17
C ARG A 63 -4.46 -10.52 7.52
N ASN A 64 -3.24 -10.29 7.06
CA ASN A 64 -2.07 -11.06 7.49
C ASN A 64 -1.48 -10.42 8.75
N GLU A 65 -1.33 -11.21 9.82
CA GLU A 65 -0.77 -10.78 11.12
C GLU A 65 -1.45 -9.54 11.74
N GLY A 66 -2.74 -9.31 11.45
CA GLY A 66 -3.46 -8.13 11.95
C GLY A 66 -2.96 -6.79 11.39
N ARG A 67 -2.13 -6.79 10.35
CA ARG A 67 -1.61 -5.57 9.70
C ARG A 67 -2.62 -5.00 8.69
N SER A 68 -2.60 -3.69 8.52
CA SER A 68 -3.36 -3.03 7.44
C SER A 68 -2.84 -3.49 6.08
N GLN A 69 -3.75 -3.77 5.15
CA GLN A 69 -3.40 -4.01 3.76
C GLN A 69 -3.45 -2.70 2.97
N ILE A 70 -2.51 -2.56 2.03
CA ILE A 70 -2.46 -1.45 1.10
C ILE A 70 -3.61 -1.63 0.10
N ARG A 71 -4.32 -0.54 -0.21
CA ARG A 71 -5.35 -0.55 -1.25
C ARG A 71 -4.71 -0.90 -2.58
N THR A 72 -5.36 -1.77 -3.36
CA THR A 72 -4.94 -2.04 -4.74
C THR A 72 -4.99 -0.74 -5.53
N GLY A 73 -3.83 -0.32 -6.05
CA GLY A 73 -3.73 0.84 -6.93
C GLY A 73 -4.37 0.58 -8.28
N ARG A 74 -4.54 1.65 -9.08
CA ARG A 74 -5.00 1.54 -10.47
C ARG A 74 -4.03 0.63 -11.26
N PRO A 75 -4.53 -0.28 -12.12
CA PRO A 75 -3.68 -1.07 -12.99
C PRO A 75 -2.80 -0.15 -13.85
N LYS A 76 -1.53 -0.55 -14.04
CA LYS A 76 -0.56 0.21 -14.84
C LYS A 76 -0.92 0.12 -16.33
N CYS A 77 -0.62 1.18 -17.08
CA CYS A 77 -0.89 1.21 -18.53
C CYS A 77 -0.07 0.20 -19.35
N LEU A 78 1.07 -0.26 -18.83
CA LEU A 78 1.94 -1.23 -19.49
C LEU A 78 1.81 -2.59 -18.79
N SER A 79 1.43 -3.60 -19.55
CA SER A 79 1.51 -4.99 -19.11
C SER A 79 2.97 -5.43 -18.97
N ASP A 80 3.22 -6.54 -18.29
CA ASP A 80 4.59 -7.06 -18.20
C ASP A 80 5.12 -7.54 -19.55
N THR A 81 4.24 -8.00 -20.44
CA THR A 81 4.59 -8.36 -21.82
C THR A 81 5.05 -7.13 -22.60
N ASP A 82 4.31 -6.01 -22.49
CA ASP A 82 4.66 -4.76 -23.17
C ASP A 82 6.01 -4.24 -22.69
N LYS A 83 6.26 -4.27 -21.36
CA LYS A 83 7.54 -3.85 -20.79
C LYS A 83 8.70 -4.66 -21.37
N ARG A 84 8.54 -5.99 -21.44
CA ARG A 84 9.57 -6.87 -22.02
C ARG A 84 9.79 -6.57 -23.50
N HIS A 85 8.72 -6.32 -24.25
CA HIS A 85 8.82 -6.00 -25.68
C HIS A 85 9.56 -4.68 -25.90
N ILE A 86 9.20 -3.62 -25.17
CA ILE A 86 9.88 -2.31 -25.20
C ILE A 86 11.37 -2.47 -24.87
N LEU A 87 11.71 -3.20 -23.80
CA LEU A 87 13.09 -3.39 -23.39
C LEU A 87 13.92 -4.12 -24.45
N ARG A 88 13.35 -5.12 -25.15
CA ARG A 88 14.02 -5.81 -26.25
C ARG A 88 14.29 -4.87 -27.42
N VAL A 89 13.29 -4.10 -27.84
CA VAL A 89 13.40 -3.17 -28.98
C VAL A 89 14.46 -2.10 -28.70
N VAL A 90 14.46 -1.51 -27.50
CA VAL A 90 15.45 -0.49 -27.12
C VAL A 90 16.85 -1.07 -26.99
N ARG A 91 17.01 -2.30 -26.48
CA ARG A 91 18.33 -2.95 -26.39
C ARG A 91 18.88 -3.34 -27.76
N ALA A 92 18.04 -3.79 -28.68
CA ALA A 92 18.45 -4.12 -30.03
C ALA A 92 18.80 -2.87 -30.84
N ASN A 93 18.02 -1.79 -30.67
CA ASN A 93 18.16 -0.55 -31.43
C ASN A 93 18.15 0.68 -30.48
N PRO A 94 19.29 0.99 -29.82
CA PRO A 94 19.35 2.04 -28.80
C PRO A 94 19.10 3.45 -29.35
N LYS A 95 19.33 3.66 -30.66
CA LYS A 95 19.19 4.96 -31.33
C LYS A 95 17.75 5.32 -31.74
N LEU A 96 16.79 4.40 -31.66
CA LEU A 96 15.40 4.68 -32.04
C LEU A 96 14.87 5.89 -31.27
N THR A 97 13.91 6.66 -31.77
CA THR A 97 13.23 7.67 -30.95
C THR A 97 12.16 7.04 -30.05
N TYR A 98 11.63 7.78 -29.06
CA TYR A 98 10.51 7.28 -28.25
C TYR A 98 9.22 7.07 -29.07
N LYS A 99 9.05 7.85 -30.14
CA LYS A 99 7.92 7.72 -31.07
C LYS A 99 8.03 6.42 -31.87
N GLU A 100 9.20 6.14 -32.43
CA GLU A 100 9.46 4.89 -33.16
C GLU A 100 9.32 3.66 -32.26
N VAL A 101 9.83 3.70 -31.03
CA VAL A 101 9.65 2.59 -30.07
C VAL A 101 8.16 2.32 -29.84
N ARG A 102 7.34 3.37 -29.76
CA ARG A 102 5.88 3.23 -29.59
C ARG A 102 5.23 2.60 -30.82
N GLU A 103 5.63 3.02 -32.02
CA GLU A 103 5.14 2.47 -33.28
C GLU A 103 5.51 0.99 -33.45
N VAL A 104 6.77 0.63 -33.17
CA VAL A 104 7.26 -0.76 -33.26
C VAL A 104 6.60 -1.68 -32.22
N THR A 105 6.37 -1.18 -31.01
CA THR A 105 5.80 -1.99 -29.92
C THR A 105 4.28 -2.01 -29.91
N GLY A 106 3.62 -1.13 -30.66
CA GLY A 106 2.16 -1.02 -30.73
C GLY A 106 1.49 -0.49 -29.45
N VAL A 107 2.27 0.01 -28.48
CA VAL A 107 1.74 0.43 -27.18
C VAL A 107 1.05 1.79 -27.26
N THR A 108 -0.11 1.91 -26.62
CA THR A 108 -0.88 3.18 -26.63
C THR A 108 -0.40 4.19 -25.59
N CYS A 109 0.55 3.83 -24.73
CA CYS A 109 1.02 4.69 -23.65
C CYS A 109 1.84 5.91 -24.15
N HIS A 110 1.84 6.99 -23.36
CA HIS A 110 2.65 8.18 -23.64
C HIS A 110 4.15 7.88 -23.52
N SER A 111 4.98 8.55 -24.33
CA SER A 111 6.46 8.51 -24.30
C SER A 111 7.06 8.66 -22.89
N ARG A 112 6.48 9.51 -22.02
CA ARG A 112 6.93 9.69 -20.64
C ARG A 112 6.80 8.41 -19.79
N THR A 113 5.85 7.55 -20.12
CA THR A 113 5.68 6.23 -19.50
C THR A 113 6.83 5.29 -19.90
N ILE A 114 7.24 5.35 -21.17
CA ILE A 114 8.37 4.58 -21.71
C ILE A 114 9.68 5.08 -21.08
N SER A 115 9.89 6.39 -20.99
CA SER A 115 11.08 6.97 -20.32
C SER A 115 11.17 6.52 -18.85
N ARG A 116 10.09 6.65 -18.06
CA ARG A 116 10.06 6.17 -16.66
C ARG A 116 10.34 4.66 -16.55
N LEU A 117 9.87 3.87 -17.53
CA LEU A 117 10.19 2.45 -17.58
C LEU A 117 11.70 2.25 -17.77
N LEU A 118 12.33 2.93 -18.72
CA LEU A 118 13.77 2.80 -18.99
C LEU A 118 14.63 3.27 -17.79
N ASP A 119 14.22 4.34 -17.11
CA ASP A 119 14.88 4.83 -15.89
C ASP A 119 14.90 3.75 -14.80
N THR A 120 13.81 2.98 -14.67
CA THR A 120 13.71 1.88 -13.70
C THR A 120 14.76 0.78 -13.97
N TYR A 121 15.20 0.64 -15.22
CA TYR A 121 16.23 -0.33 -15.65
C TYR A 121 17.59 0.31 -15.89
N ASN A 122 17.80 1.58 -15.50
CA ASN A 122 19.03 2.34 -15.70
C ASN A 122 19.48 2.42 -17.17
N ILE A 123 18.55 2.38 -18.13
CA ILE A 123 18.84 2.53 -19.55
C ILE A 123 18.70 4.00 -19.91
N LYS A 124 19.83 4.67 -20.18
CA LYS A 124 19.84 6.06 -20.63
C LYS A 124 19.66 6.13 -22.14
N LYS A 125 18.78 7.01 -22.58
CA LYS A 125 18.43 7.20 -23.98
C LYS A 125 18.16 8.67 -24.25
#